data_AF-A0A6G1RBG8-F1
#
_entry.id   AF-A0A6G1RBG8-F1
#
_cell.length_a   1.000
_cell.length_b   1.000
_cell.length_c   1.000
_cell.angle_alpha   90.00
_cell.angle_beta   90.00
_cell.angle_gamma   90.00
#
_symmetry.space_group_name_H-M   'P 1'
#
loop_
_entity.id
_entity.type
_entity.pdbx_description
1 polymer ?
#
loop_
_entity_poly.entity_id
_entity_poly.type
_entity_poly.pdbx_seq_one_letter_code
_entity_poly.pdbx_strand_id
1 'polypeptide(L)'
;RARAAHRPHQCPDCGKGFVWASHLARHRRVHTGEKPFECPECGEAFSQGSHLTKHRRCHGAPRPFRCQAQAQASAQALAQAQAQIQAQAPAQALAQAQTQIQAQASAQAQ
;
A
#
# COMPACT_ATOMS: atom_id res chain seq x y z
N ARG A 1 21.52 -41.43 21.26
CA ARG A 1 22.37 -40.22 21.22
C ARG A 1 21.56 -39.06 20.65
N ALA A 2 21.20 -38.08 21.47
CA ALA A 2 20.65 -36.83 20.95
C ALA A 2 21.72 -36.19 20.04
N ARG A 3 21.41 -36.03 18.74
CA ARG A 3 22.23 -35.17 17.89
C ARG A 3 22.11 -33.77 18.48
N ALA A 4 23.12 -33.32 19.21
CA ALA A 4 23.24 -31.92 19.56
C ALA A 4 23.16 -31.15 18.24
N ALA A 5 22.08 -30.40 18.06
CA ALA A 5 21.89 -29.61 16.85
C ALA A 5 22.96 -28.51 16.89
N HIS A 6 24.11 -28.78 16.28
CA HIS A 6 25.19 -27.82 16.13
C HIS A 6 24.64 -26.65 15.33
N ARG A 7 24.45 -25.51 16.01
CA ARG A 7 23.90 -24.28 15.47
C ARG A 7 24.97 -23.20 15.66
N PRO A 8 26.02 -23.19 14.82
CA PRO A 8 27.17 -22.31 14.99
C PRO A 8 26.83 -20.84 14.78
N HIS A 9 25.69 -20.55 14.15
CA HIS A 9 25.28 -19.18 13.82
C HIS A 9 24.17 -18.72 14.75
N GLN A 10 24.51 -17.96 15.79
CA GLN A 10 23.53 -17.35 16.69
C GLN A 10 23.19 -15.91 16.29
N CYS A 11 21.94 -15.53 16.49
CA CYS A 11 21.50 -14.16 16.37
C CYS A 11 21.93 -13.35 17.59
N PRO A 12 22.65 -12.23 17.42
CA PRO A 12 23.08 -11.40 18.55
C PRO A 12 21.90 -10.70 19.23
N ASP A 13 20.82 -10.41 18.49
CA ASP A 13 19.67 -9.65 18.97
C ASP A 13 18.72 -10.49 19.84
N CYS A 14 18.61 -11.80 19.59
CA CYS A 14 17.66 -12.67 20.31
C CYS A 14 18.20 -14.05 20.72
N GLY A 15 19.49 -14.32 20.52
CA GLY A 15 20.15 -15.58 20.90
C GLY A 15 19.73 -16.82 20.09
N LYS A 16 18.85 -16.68 19.10
CA LYS A 16 18.39 -17.83 18.30
C LYS A 16 19.53 -18.43 17.47
N GLY A 17 19.77 -19.72 17.64
CA GLY A 17 20.77 -20.49 16.89
C GLY A 17 20.23 -21.07 15.58
N PHE A 18 21.03 -20.95 14.52
CA PHE A 18 20.79 -21.46 13.18
C PHE A 18 21.93 -22.38 12.73
N VAL A 19 21.59 -23.38 11.93
CA VAL A 19 22.56 -24.32 11.35
C VAL A 19 23.36 -23.68 10.20
N TRP A 20 22.73 -22.77 9.45
CA TRP A 20 23.34 -22.11 8.29
C TRP A 20 23.38 -20.59 8.46
N ALA A 21 24.48 -19.96 8.03
CA ALA A 21 24.64 -18.51 8.04
C ALA A 21 23.56 -17.79 7.21
N SER A 22 23.12 -18.38 6.09
CA SER A 22 22.04 -17.83 5.26
C SER A 22 20.71 -17.74 6.00
N HIS A 23 20.42 -18.69 6.89
CA HIS A 23 19.23 -18.67 7.73
C HIS A 23 19.32 -17.58 8.81
N LEU A 24 20.49 -17.40 9.41
CA LEU A 24 20.74 -16.30 10.34
C LEU A 24 20.59 -14.94 9.63
N ALA A 25 21.23 -14.75 8.47
CA ALA A 25 21.14 -13.51 7.70
C ALA A 25 19.69 -13.16 7.33
N ARG A 26 18.91 -14.16 6.89
CA ARG A 26 17.48 -14.00 6.64
C ARG A 26 16.69 -13.66 7.91
N HIS A 27 17.01 -14.30 9.03
CA HIS A 27 16.36 -14.05 10.30
C HIS A 27 16.60 -12.63 10.80
N ARG A 28 17.80 -12.07 10.60
CA ARG A 28 18.11 -10.68 10.99
C ARG A 28 17.16 -9.65 10.37
N ARG A 29 16.60 -9.94 9.19
CA ARG A 29 15.57 -9.08 8.56
C ARG A 29 14.29 -8.92 9.40
N VAL A 30 14.03 -9.84 10.34
CA VAL A 30 12.91 -9.72 11.29
C VAL A 30 13.17 -8.62 12.31
N HIS A 31 14.43 -8.38 12.66
CA HIS A 31 14.83 -7.32 13.59
C HIS A 31 14.92 -5.96 12.89
N THR A 32 15.48 -5.92 11.67
CA THR A 32 15.60 -4.68 10.89
C THR A 32 14.30 -4.27 10.19
N GLY A 33 13.34 -5.18 10.05
CA GLY A 33 12.12 -4.95 9.28
C GLY A 33 12.33 -4.86 7.76
N GLU A 34 13.55 -5.13 7.29
CA GLU A 34 13.88 -5.05 5.86
C GLU A 34 13.09 -6.07 5.05
N LYS A 35 12.43 -5.58 3.99
CA LYS A 35 11.65 -6.37 3.05
C LYS A 35 12.14 -6.11 1.62
N PRO A 36 13.24 -6.74 1.19
CA PRO A 36 13.87 -6.44 -0.10
C PRO A 36 13.06 -6.90 -1.32
N PHE A 37 12.03 -7.73 -1.11
CA PHE A 37 11.30 -8.38 -2.19
C PHE A 37 9.92 -7.75 -2.35
N GLU A 38 9.81 -6.73 -3.19
CA GLU A 38 8.56 -6.04 -3.47
C GLU A 38 7.79 -6.70 -4.63
N CYS A 39 6.47 -6.76 -4.53
CA CYS A 39 5.61 -7.18 -5.62
C CYS A 39 5.32 -6.00 -6.56
N PRO A 40 5.69 -6.07 -7.85
CA PRO A 40 5.45 -4.98 -8.79
C PRO A 40 3.96 -4.77 -9.12
N GLU A 41 3.10 -5.74 -8.82
CA GLU A 41 1.67 -5.71 -9.14
C GLU A 41 0.84 -5.00 -8.06
N CYS A 42 1.28 -5.05 -6.79
CA CYS A 42 0.52 -4.49 -5.65
C CYS A 42 1.36 -3.70 -4.64
N GLY A 43 2.69 -3.63 -4.81
CA GLY A 43 3.60 -2.95 -3.88
C GLY A 43 3.85 -3.69 -2.57
N GLU A 44 3.30 -4.90 -2.38
CA GLU A 44 3.50 -5.64 -1.13
C GLU A 44 4.94 -6.15 -1.01
N ALA A 45 5.61 -5.80 0.09
CA ALA A 45 7.01 -6.16 0.33
C ALA A 45 7.15 -7.37 1.27
N PHE A 46 8.04 -8.30 0.90
CA PHE A 46 8.33 -9.54 1.60
C PHE A 46 9.79 -9.60 2.07
N SER A 47 10.03 -10.28 3.20
CA SER A 47 11.39 -10.55 3.70
C SER A 47 12.08 -11.72 2.99
N GLN A 48 11.34 -12.51 2.21
CA GLN A 48 11.83 -13.67 1.47
C GLN A 48 11.29 -13.72 0.04
N GLY A 49 12.18 -13.97 -0.93
CA GLY A 49 11.79 -14.14 -2.33
C GLY A 49 10.84 -15.33 -2.56
N SER A 50 10.97 -16.41 -1.79
CA SER A 50 10.04 -17.55 -1.88
C SER A 50 8.59 -17.18 -1.50
N HIS A 51 8.42 -16.21 -0.60
CA HIS A 51 7.10 -15.69 -0.24
C HIS A 51 6.55 -14.81 -1.37
N LEU A 52 7.39 -13.94 -1.96
CA LEU A 52 7.01 -13.17 -3.14
C LEU A 52 6.59 -14.07 -4.32
N THR A 53 7.35 -15.12 -4.63
CA THR A 53 7.01 -16.06 -5.72
C THR A 53 5.69 -16.79 -5.47
N LYS A 54 5.38 -17.14 -4.21
CA LYS A 54 4.07 -17.72 -3.86
C LYS A 54 2.95 -16.68 -3.97
N HIS A 55 3.21 -15.47 -3.48
CA HIS A 55 2.28 -14.34 -3.57
C HIS A 55 1.94 -14.02 -5.03
N ARG A 56 2.90 -14.00 -5.96
CA ARG A 56 2.63 -13.71 -7.38
C ARG A 56 1.64 -14.67 -8.05
N ARG A 57 1.50 -15.90 -7.55
CA ARG A 57 0.50 -16.86 -8.05
C ARG A 57 -0.93 -16.48 -7.65
N CYS A 58 -1.07 -15.65 -6.62
CA CYS A 58 -2.34 -15.04 -6.22
C CYS A 58 -2.87 -14.10 -7.30
N HIS A 59 -2.02 -13.42 -8.07
CA HIS A 59 -2.47 -12.49 -9.10
C HIS A 59 -3.10 -13.19 -10.30
N GLY A 60 -2.63 -14.39 -10.64
CA GLY A 60 -3.12 -15.16 -11.79
C GLY A 60 -4.29 -16.11 -11.53
N ALA A 61 -4.73 -16.27 -10.27
CA ALA A 61 -5.83 -17.19 -9.95
C ALA A 61 -7.15 -16.40 -9.77
N PRO A 62 -8.29 -16.88 -10.30
CA PRO A 62 -9.58 -16.19 -10.15
C PRO A 62 -10.17 -16.28 -8.73
N ARG A 63 -9.55 -17.01 -7.79
CA ARG A 63 -10.01 -17.13 -6.40
C ARG A 63 -8.90 -17.17 -5.34
N PRO A 64 -8.16 -16.07 -5.07
CA PRO A 64 -7.17 -16.09 -4.00
C PRO A 64 -7.43 -14.92 -3.04
N PHE A 65 -7.96 -15.29 -1.88
CA PHE A 65 -8.43 -14.43 -0.78
C PHE A 65 -7.39 -13.48 -0.14
N ARG A 66 -6.26 -13.16 -0.79
CA ARG A 66 -5.10 -12.62 -0.06
C ARG A 66 -4.37 -11.42 -0.65
N CYS A 67 -4.77 -10.90 -1.81
CA CYS A 67 -4.06 -9.76 -2.43
C CYS A 67 -4.93 -8.52 -2.69
N GLN A 68 -6.10 -8.38 -2.05
CA GLN A 68 -7.01 -7.26 -2.34
C GLN A 68 -6.80 -6.00 -1.48
N ALA A 69 -6.07 -6.08 -0.35
CA ALA A 69 -6.14 -5.01 0.65
C ALA A 69 -5.34 -3.72 0.33
N GLN A 70 -4.43 -3.73 -0.65
CA GLN A 70 -3.54 -2.57 -0.90
C GLN A 70 -3.65 -1.96 -2.30
N ALA A 71 -4.19 -2.69 -3.29
CA ALA A 71 -4.47 -2.12 -4.61
C ALA A 71 -5.72 -1.23 -4.64
N GLN A 72 -6.67 -1.42 -3.71
CA GLN A 72 -7.89 -0.61 -3.65
C GLN A 72 -7.65 0.79 -3.05
N ALA A 73 -6.67 0.94 -2.14
CA ALA A 73 -6.37 2.22 -1.49
C ALA A 73 -5.77 3.24 -2.48
N SER A 74 -4.91 2.82 -3.41
CA SER A 74 -4.31 3.71 -4.42
C SER A 74 -5.31 4.10 -5.51
N ALA A 75 -6.17 3.18 -5.95
CA ALA A 75 -7.22 3.48 -6.92
C ALA A 75 -8.32 4.37 -6.34
N GLN A 76 -8.74 4.16 -5.08
CA GLN A 76 -9.68 5.06 -4.40
C GLN A 76 -9.08 6.44 -4.14
N ALA A 77 -7.81 6.54 -3.76
CA ALA A 77 -7.16 7.84 -3.56
C ALA A 77 -7.08 8.65 -4.87
N LEU A 78 -6.75 7.99 -5.99
CA LEU A 78 -6.75 8.64 -7.32
C LEU A 78 -8.16 9.02 -7.76
N ALA A 79 -9.17 8.16 -7.55
CA ALA A 79 -10.55 8.46 -7.87
C ALA A 79 -11.12 9.60 -6.99
N GLN A 80 -10.77 9.64 -5.70
CA GLN A 80 -11.14 10.72 -4.78
C GLN A 80 -10.44 12.04 -5.16
N ALA A 81 -9.15 12.00 -5.52
CA ALA A 81 -8.42 13.17 -6.01
C ALA A 81 -9.02 13.71 -7.33
N GLN A 82 -9.40 12.83 -8.26
CA GLN A 82 -10.10 13.21 -9.51
C GLN A 82 -11.48 13.82 -9.24
N ALA A 83 -12.24 13.27 -8.29
CA ALA A 83 -13.55 13.80 -7.90
C ALA A 83 -13.44 15.19 -7.24
N GLN A 84 -12.39 15.45 -6.45
CA GLN A 84 -12.12 16.76 -5.86
C GLN A 84 -11.76 17.82 -6.91
N ILE A 85 -11.04 17.43 -7.97
CA ILE A 85 -10.71 18.31 -9.09
C ILE A 85 -11.97 18.71 -9.88
N GLN A 86 -12.94 17.80 -10.04
CA GLN A 86 -14.21 18.11 -10.73
C GLN A 86 -15.22 18.89 -9.86
N ALA A 87 -15.14 18.79 -8.53
CA ALA A 87 -16.02 19.51 -7.61
C ALA A 87 -15.70 21.01 -7.47
N GLN A 88 -14.56 21.48 -8.00
CA GLN A 88 -14.18 22.90 -8.01
C GLN A 88 -14.44 23.61 -9.36
N ALA A 89 -15.25 23.03 -10.25
CA ALA A 89 -15.64 23.71 -11.48
C ALA A 89 -16.49 24.97 -11.17
N PRO A 90 -16.04 26.19 -11.54
CA PRO A 90 -16.62 27.49 -11.14
C PRO A 90 -17.98 27.82 -11.78
N ALA A 91 -18.67 26.84 -12.37
CA ALA A 91 -19.94 27.06 -13.06
C ALA A 91 -21.06 27.52 -12.11
N GLN A 92 -21.06 27.08 -10.86
CA GLN A 92 -22.05 27.51 -9.87
C GLN A 92 -21.80 28.93 -9.34
N ALA A 93 -20.54 29.37 -9.25
CA ALA A 93 -20.20 30.70 -8.80
C ALA A 93 -20.60 31.79 -9.82
N LEU A 94 -20.45 31.52 -11.12
CA LEU A 94 -20.85 32.44 -12.18
C LEU A 94 -22.39 32.56 -12.27
N ALA A 95 -23.11 31.45 -12.12
CA ALA A 95 -24.58 31.47 -12.09
C ALA A 95 -25.12 32.24 -10.87
N GLN A 96 -24.55 32.04 -9.68
CA GLN A 96 -24.93 32.79 -8.49
C GLN A 96 -24.61 34.29 -8.62
N ALA A 97 -23.44 34.65 -9.17
CA ALA A 97 -23.10 36.05 -9.41
C ALA A 97 -24.04 36.73 -10.40
N GLN A 98 -24.43 36.06 -11.49
CA GLN A 98 -25.40 36.59 -12.46
C GLN A 98 -26.79 36.78 -11.84
N THR A 99 -27.22 35.87 -10.97
CA THR A 99 -28.52 35.97 -10.31
C THR A 99 -28.54 37.13 -9.30
N GLN A 100 -27.44 37.34 -8.57
CA GLN A 100 -27.30 38.50 -7.67
C GLN A 100 -27.30 39.83 -8.43
N ILE A 101 -26.60 39.91 -9.57
CA ILE A 101 -26.59 41.12 -10.42
C ILE A 101 -28.00 41.43 -10.95
N GLN A 102 -28.75 40.42 -11.41
CA GLN A 102 -30.13 40.59 -11.88
C GLN A 102 -31.09 41.03 -10.76
N ALA A 103 -30.94 40.46 -9.56
CA ALA A 103 -31.75 40.83 -8.39
C ALA A 103 -31.47 42.26 -7.92
N GLN A 104 -30.21 42.71 -7.95
CA GLN A 104 -29.86 44.10 -7.61
C GLN A 104 -30.39 45.09 -8.65
N ALA A 105 -30.32 44.76 -9.94
CA ALA A 105 -30.86 45.61 -11.01
C ALA A 105 -32.40 45.78 -10.92
N SER A 106 -33.11 44.76 -10.44
CA SER A 106 -34.57 44.83 -10.27
C SER A 106 -35.00 45.54 -8.99
N ALA A 107 -34.16 45.56 -7.95
CA ALA A 107 -34.40 46.33 -6.73
C ALA A 107 -34.18 47.84 -6.88
N GLN A 108 -33.36 48.28 -7.85
CA GLN A 108 -33.10 49.71 -8.13
C GLN A 108 -34.11 50.33 -9.12
N ALA A 109 -34.97 49.51 -9.72
CA ALA A 109 -35.99 49.94 -10.69
C ALA A 109 -37.38 50.18 -10.06
N GLN A 110 -37.48 50.16 -8.72
CA GLN A 110 -38.65 50.51 -7.90
C GLN A 110 -38.35 51.75 -7.06
#